data_AF-A0A391P264-F1
#
_entry.id   AF-A0A391P264-F1
#
_cell.length_a   1.000
_cell.length_b   1.000
_cell.length_c   1.000
_cell.angle_alpha   90.00
_cell.angle_beta   90.00
_cell.angle_gamma   90.00
#
_symmetry.space_group_name_H-M   'P 1'
#
loop_
_entity.id
_entity.type
_entity.pdbx_description
1 polymer ?
#
loop_
_entity_poly.entity_id
_entity_poly.type
_entity_poly.pdbx_seq_one_letter_code
_entity_poly.pdbx_strand_id
1 'polypeptide(L)' 'MRIAVTYENGQIFQHFGHTETFKIYDVEEGKVLHSEVVDTNGSGHGALAGVLNALNADVLICGGIGGGA' A
#
# COMPACT_ATOMS: atom_id res chain seq x y z
N MET A 1 -13.66 -4.60 1.18
CA MET A 1 -12.30 -4.98 0.77
C MET A 1 -11.42 -3.76 0.83
N ARG A 2 -10.26 -3.83 1.47
CA ARG A 2 -9.32 -2.72 1.60
C ARG A 2 -8.08 -3.00 0.77
N ILE A 3 -7.82 -2.16 -0.22
CA ILE A 3 -6.69 -2.30 -1.16
C ILE A 3 -5.62 -1.28 -0.78
N ALA A 4 -4.39 -1.73 -0.61
CA ALA A 4 -3.22 -0.87 -0.51
C ALA A 4 -2.48 -0.82 -1.84
N VAL A 5 -2.12 0.38 -2.30
CA VAL A 5 -1.36 0.61 -3.53
C VAL A 5 -0.10 1.37 -3.21
N THR A 6 1.08 0.88 -3.64
CA THR A 6 2.32 1.67 -3.50
C THR A 6 2.16 2.96 -4.31
N TYR A 7 2.39 4.11 -3.68
CA TYR A 7 1.98 5.39 -4.27
C TYR A 7 3.08 6.43 -4.20
N GLU A 8 3.30 7.09 -5.33
CA GLU A 8 4.19 8.25 -5.45
C GLU A 8 3.64 9.16 -6.54
N ASN A 9 3.37 10.43 -6.22
CA ASN A 9 3.02 11.48 -7.20
C ASN A 9 1.92 11.11 -8.21
N GLY A 10 0.86 10.42 -7.76
CA GLY A 10 -0.24 10.01 -8.65
C GLY A 10 -0.01 8.70 -9.39
N GLN A 11 1.12 8.03 -9.18
CA GLN A 11 1.53 6.82 -9.90
C GLN A 11 1.76 5.66 -8.93
N ILE A 12 1.78 4.44 -9.49
CA ILE A 12 2.15 3.25 -8.74
C ILE A 12 3.67 3.24 -8.58
N PHE A 13 4.14 3.28 -7.33
CA PHE A 13 5.57 3.25 -7.04
C PHE A 13 6.16 1.85 -7.29
N GLN A 14 7.32 1.81 -7.94
CA GLN A 14 7.85 0.56 -8.51
C GLN A 14 8.55 -0.35 -7.51
N HIS A 15 9.10 0.19 -6.42
CA HIS A 15 9.89 -0.60 -5.48
C HIS A 15 9.18 -0.71 -4.14
N PHE A 16 8.43 -1.80 -3.92
CA PHE A 16 7.64 -2.00 -2.69
C PHE A 16 8.45 -1.71 -1.41
N GLY A 17 9.66 -2.28 -1.29
CA GLY A 17 10.49 -2.14 -0.10
C GLY A 17 10.98 -0.71 0.21
N HIS A 18 10.82 0.22 -0.74
CA HIS A 18 11.18 1.63 -0.62
C HIS A 18 9.95 2.55 -0.70
N THR A 19 8.73 2.01 -0.67
CA THR A 19 7.53 2.84 -0.76
C THR A 19 7.43 3.71 0.50
N GLU A 20 7.28 5.02 0.32
CA GLU A 20 7.12 5.93 1.46
C GLU A 20 5.66 6.12 1.85
N THR A 21 4.75 5.94 0.88
CA THR A 21 3.31 6.01 1.11
C THR A 21 2.56 4.86 0.45
N PHE A 22 1.41 4.55 1.03
CA PHE A 22 0.37 3.74 0.40
C PHE A 22 -0.84 4.60 0.12
N LYS A 23 -1.43 4.44 -1.06
CA LYS A 23 -2.79 4.90 -1.30
C LYS A 23 -3.75 3.77 -0.98
N ILE A 24 -4.66 4.02 -0.05
CA ILE A 24 -5.63 3.04 0.43
C ILE A 24 -6.97 3.28 -0.23
N TYR A 25 -7.65 2.20 -0.58
CA TYR A 25 -9.00 2.23 -1.13
C TYR A 25 -9.89 1.26 -0.37
N ASP A 26 -11.03 1.75 0.12
CA ASP A 26 -12.11 0.90 0.60
C ASP A 26 -13.09 0.65 -0.54
N VAL A 27 -13.30 -0.63 -0.84
CA VAL A 27 -14.13 -1.09 -1.95
C VAL A 27 -15.23 -2.02 -1.43
N GLU A 28 -16.47 -1.70 -1.80
CA GLU A 28 -17.65 -2.54 -1.61
C GLU A 28 -18.44 -2.61 -2.91
N GLU A 29 -18.92 -3.80 -3.26
CA GLU A 29 -19.72 -4.05 -4.48
C GLU A 29 -19.09 -3.46 -5.76
N GLY A 30 -17.75 -3.52 -5.86
CA GLY A 30 -17.00 -3.03 -7.01
C GLY A 30 -16.88 -1.50 -7.10
N LYS A 31 -17.30 -0.76 -6.06
CA LYS A 31 -17.21 0.70 -6.00
C LYS A 31 -16.23 1.14 -4.91
N VAL A 32 -15.43 2.16 -5.21
CA VAL A 32 -14.58 2.83 -4.22
C VAL A 32 -15.47 3.73 -3.37
N LEU A 33 -15.54 3.46 -2.07
CA LEU A 33 -16.29 4.27 -1.11
C LEU A 33 -15.41 5.33 -0.44
N HIS A 34 -14.13 5.01 -0.22
CA HIS A 34 -13.16 5.90 0.42
C HIS A 34 -11.77 5.72 -0.20
N SER A 35 -10.98 6.79 -0.18
CA SER A 35 -9.55 6.71 -0.49
C SER A 35 -8.74 7.73 0.30
N GLU A 36 -7.57 7.33 0.76
CA GLU A 36 -6.63 8.16 1.50
C GLU A 36 -5.18 7.82 1.12
N VAL A 37 -4.26 8.73 1.40
CA VAL A 37 -2.81 8.47 1.30
C VAL A 37 -2.26 8.39 2.71
N VAL A 38 -1.58 7.30 3.02
CA VAL A 38 -1.02 7.01 4.33
C VAL A 38 0.49 6.87 4.21
N ASP A 39 1.22 7.57 5.08
CA ASP A 39 2.67 7.46 5.19
C ASP A 39 3.05 6.15 5.90
N THR A 40 4.14 5.53 5.47
CA THR A 40 4.74 4.36 6.12
C THR A 40 5.43 4.70 7.43
N ASN A 41 5.52 5.99 7.77
CA ASN A 41 6.25 6.58 8.88
C ASN A 41 7.75 6.22 8.85
N GLY A 42 8.34 6.15 7.65
CA GLY A 42 9.73 5.76 7.46
C GLY A 42 10.02 4.28 7.74
N SER A 43 8.98 3.43 7.76
CA SER A 43 9.12 1.98 7.93
C SER A 43 9.81 1.35 6.73
N GLY A 44 11.03 0.80 6.92
CA GLY A 44 11.77 0.11 5.87
C GLY A 44 11.22 -1.28 5.51
N HIS A 45 11.94 -1.99 4.62
CA HIS A 45 11.53 -3.25 3.96
C HIS A 45 10.80 -4.28 4.84
N GLY A 46 11.26 -4.54 6.07
CA GLY A 46 10.65 -5.53 6.98
C GLY A 46 9.44 -5.00 7.77
N ALA A 47 9.27 -3.69 7.86
CA ALA A 47 8.20 -3.06 8.62
C ALA A 47 6.95 -2.77 7.77
N LEU A 48 7.08 -2.75 6.44
CA LEU A 48 5.96 -2.50 5.52
C LEU A 48 4.85 -3.56 5.60
N ALA A 49 5.19 -4.84 5.78
CA ALA A 49 4.20 -5.88 6.03
C ALA A 49 3.40 -5.61 7.32
N GLY A 50 4.07 -5.11 8.37
CA GLY A 50 3.43 -4.66 9.60
C GLY A 50 2.52 -3.46 9.39
N VAL A 51 2.93 -2.49 8.58
CA VAL A 51 2.09 -1.34 8.19
C VAL A 51 0.83 -1.82 7.45
N LEU A 52 0.97 -2.70 6.46
CA LEU A 52 -0.17 -3.26 5.71
C LEU A 52 -1.14 -4.01 6.61
N ASN A 53 -0.61 -4.80 7.55
CA ASN A 53 -1.43 -5.51 8.54
C ASN A 53 -2.16 -4.53 9.49
N ALA A 54 -1.46 -3.50 9.98
CA ALA A 54 -2.07 -2.46 10.81
C ALA A 54 -3.17 -1.67 10.07
N LEU A 55 -3.03 -1.53 8.75
CA LEU A 55 -4.03 -0.91 7.88
C LEU A 55 -5.16 -1.86 7.49
N ASN A 56 -5.13 -3.13 7.92
CA ASN A 56 -6.07 -4.19 7.52
C ASN A 56 -6.22 -4.30 6.00
N ALA A 57 -5.11 -4.23 5.26
CA ALA A 57 -5.12 -4.36 3.81
C ALA A 57 -5.36 -5.83 3.40
N ASP A 58 -6.40 -6.07 2.59
CA ASP A 58 -6.72 -7.38 2.01
C ASP A 58 -5.87 -7.68 0.77
N VAL A 59 -5.58 -6.64 -0.02
CA VAL A 59 -4.88 -6.75 -1.31
C VAL A 59 -3.81 -5.67 -1.39
N LEU A 60 -2.61 -6.06 -1.84
CA LEU A 60 -1.54 -5.14 -2.20
C LEU A 60 -1.39 -5.09 -3.72
N ILE A 61 -1.39 -3.88 -4.28
CA ILE A 61 -1.00 -3.61 -5.66
C ILE A 61 0.32 -2.81 -5.61
N CYS A 62 1.37 -3.35 -6.22
CA CYS A 62 2.66 -2.69 -6.29
C CYS A 62 3.29 -2.91 -7.66
N GLY A 63 4.26 -2.06 -8.05
CA GLY A 63 4.96 -2.24 -9.32
C GLY A 63 5.87 -3.48 -9.29
N GLY A 64 6.77 -3.54 -8.32
CA GLY A 64 7.72 -4.63 -8.13
C GLY A 64 7.94 -4.94 -6.65
N ILE A 65 8.00 -6.24 -6.35
CA ILE A 65 8.25 -6.78 -5.02
C ILE A 65 9.42 -7.76 -5.09
N GLY A 66 10.43 -7.55 -4.24
CA GLY A 66 11.59 -8.46 -4.15
C GLY A 66 11.26 -9.70 -3.35
N GLY A 67 11.95 -10.82 -3.59
CA GLY A 67 11.65 -12.10 -2.91
C GLY A 67 11.91 -12.16 -1.41
N GLY A 68 12.44 -11.08 -0.80
CA GLY A 68 12.64 -10.96 0.65
C GLY A 68 11.62 -10.06 1.35
N ALA A 69 10.55 -9.67 0.66
CA ALA A 69 9.45 -8.85 1.17
C ALA A 69 8.28 -9.69 1.68
#